data_AF-A0A3N0Y1F5-F1
#
_entry.id   AF-A0A3N0Y1F5-F1
#
_cell.length_a   1.000
_cell.length_b   1.000
_cell.length_c   1.000
_cell.angle_alpha   90.00
_cell.angle_beta   90.00
_cell.angle_gamma   90.00
#
_symmetry.space_group_name_H-M   'P 1'
#
loop_
_entity.id
_entity.type
_entity.pdbx_description
1 polymer ?
#
loop_
_entity_poly.entity_id
_entity_poly.type
_entity_poly.pdbx_seq_one_letter_code
_entity_poly.pdbx_strand_id
1 'polypeptide(L)'
;MTPIQSSTDEITLSFRTLQRNGLMLHTGKSADYVNLSLKSGAVWLVINLGSGAFEALVEPVNGKFNDNTWHDVKVTRNLRQSSAREERFLALLQKPSLAKFACNEPRPQTGHAHSQD
;
A
#
# COMPACT_ATOMS: atom_id res chain seq x y z
N MET A 1 22.49 11.44 20.77
CA MET A 1 22.69 10.74 19.49
C MET A 1 21.32 10.50 18.88
N THR A 2 21.00 11.16 17.78
CA THR A 2 19.74 10.91 17.05
C THR A 2 19.91 9.67 16.18
N PRO A 3 19.00 8.69 16.23
CA PRO A 3 19.09 7.51 15.38
C PRO A 3 19.05 7.92 13.90
N ILE A 4 19.80 7.20 13.06
CA ILE A 4 19.60 7.25 11.61
C ILE A 4 18.24 6.62 11.35
N GLN A 5 17.23 7.45 11.11
CA GLN A 5 15.95 6.99 10.58
C GLN A 5 16.13 6.73 9.09
N SER A 6 15.83 5.52 8.62
CA SER A 6 15.62 5.31 7.19
C SER A 6 14.45 6.18 6.76
N SER A 7 14.67 7.15 5.87
CA SER A 7 13.61 8.04 5.39
C SER A 7 12.68 7.36 4.39
N THR A 8 13.08 6.19 3.86
CA THR A 8 12.37 5.50 2.78
C THR A 8 12.49 3.98 2.89
N ASP A 9 11.36 3.26 2.81
CA ASP A 9 11.32 1.80 2.65
C ASP A 9 10.79 1.45 1.25
N GLU A 10 11.32 0.40 0.61
CA GLU A 10 10.89 -0.06 -0.71
C GLU A 10 10.69 -1.58 -0.77
N ILE A 11 9.59 -2.02 -1.38
CA ILE A 11 9.31 -3.41 -1.74
C ILE A 11 9.06 -3.47 -3.24
N THR A 12 9.79 -4.30 -3.95
CA THR A 12 9.59 -4.59 -5.38
C THR A 12 9.47 -6.09 -5.61
N LEU A 13 8.44 -6.51 -6.35
CA LEU A 13 8.26 -7.89 -6.78
C LEU A 13 7.49 -7.95 -8.09
N SER A 14 7.62 -9.07 -8.80
CA SER A 14 6.79 -9.39 -9.95
C SER A 14 5.96 -10.65 -9.66
N PHE A 15 4.72 -10.70 -10.13
CA PHE A 15 3.87 -11.89 -9.98
C PHE A 15 3.16 -12.24 -11.29
N ARG A 16 2.80 -13.52 -11.43
CA ARG A 16 1.97 -14.06 -12.51
C ARG A 16 1.09 -15.16 -11.94
N THR A 17 -0.23 -15.05 -12.10
CA THR A 17 -1.17 -16.04 -11.57
C THR A 17 -2.50 -16.03 -12.30
N LEU A 18 -3.26 -17.12 -12.18
CA LEU A 18 -4.68 -17.22 -12.53
C LEU A 18 -5.60 -17.13 -11.29
N GLN A 19 -5.03 -17.23 -10.09
CA GLN A 19 -5.79 -17.24 -8.84
C GLN A 19 -6.28 -15.84 -8.48
N ARG A 20 -7.56 -15.74 -8.08
CA ARG A 20 -8.17 -14.46 -7.67
C ARG A 20 -7.70 -13.97 -6.31
N ASN A 21 -7.29 -14.90 -5.44
CA ASN A 21 -6.84 -14.63 -4.08
C ASN A 21 -5.48 -15.30 -3.86
N GLY A 22 -4.58 -14.65 -3.13
CA GLY A 22 -3.29 -15.23 -2.79
C GLY A 22 -2.43 -14.29 -1.95
N LEU A 23 -1.70 -14.84 -0.99
CA LEU A 23 -0.71 -14.08 -0.23
C LEU A 23 0.59 -13.99 -1.04
N MET A 24 1.14 -12.78 -1.19
CA MET A 24 2.44 -12.58 -1.85
C MET A 24 3.54 -12.35 -0.81
N LEU A 25 3.31 -11.44 0.13
CA LEU A 25 4.26 -11.09 1.18
C LEU A 25 3.52 -10.77 2.47
N HIS A 26 4.03 -11.31 3.57
CA HIS A 26 3.67 -10.88 4.91
C HIS A 26 4.93 -10.82 5.77
N THR A 27 5.11 -9.72 6.48
CA THR A 27 6.15 -9.56 7.48
C THR A 27 5.62 -8.76 8.65
N GLY A 28 6.20 -8.97 9.84
CA GLY A 28 5.77 -8.35 11.08
C GLY A 28 4.87 -9.24 11.94
N LYS A 29 4.49 -8.73 13.10
CA LYS A 29 3.69 -9.40 14.13
C LYS A 29 2.86 -8.36 14.88
N SER A 30 1.72 -8.80 15.42
CA SER A 30 0.86 -7.94 16.26
C SER A 30 0.44 -6.65 15.53
N ALA A 31 0.80 -5.47 16.06
CA ALA A 31 0.39 -4.17 15.51
C ALA A 31 1.38 -3.56 14.50
N ASP A 32 2.49 -4.26 14.21
CA ASP A 32 3.50 -3.81 13.26
C ASP A 32 3.65 -4.88 12.16
N TYR A 33 3.06 -4.64 11.00
CA TYR A 33 3.05 -5.57 9.88
C TYR A 33 2.85 -4.92 8.52
N VAL A 34 3.30 -5.63 7.50
CA VAL A 34 2.99 -5.40 6.09
C VAL A 34 2.32 -6.65 5.53
N ASN A 35 1.24 -6.48 4.78
CA ASN A 35 0.58 -7.53 4.01
C ASN A 35 0.38 -7.06 2.58
N LEU A 36 0.92 -7.81 1.63
CA LEU A 36 0.68 -7.64 0.20
C LEU A 36 0.04 -8.92 -0.34
N SER A 37 -1.15 -8.80 -0.89
CA SER A 37 -1.96 -9.92 -1.35
C SER A 37 -2.76 -9.59 -2.60
N LEU A 38 -3.28 -10.64 -3.24
CA LEU A 38 -4.37 -10.58 -4.19
C LEU A 38 -5.69 -10.81 -3.45
N LYS A 39 -6.66 -9.93 -3.67
CA LYS A 39 -8.04 -10.04 -3.19
C LYS A 39 -8.98 -9.81 -4.38
N SER A 40 -9.73 -10.84 -4.77
CA SER A 40 -10.68 -10.78 -5.89
C SER A 40 -10.08 -10.29 -7.23
N GLY A 41 -8.81 -10.61 -7.49
CA GLY A 41 -8.09 -10.22 -8.71
C GLY A 41 -7.52 -8.79 -8.71
N ALA A 42 -7.63 -8.08 -7.59
CA ALA A 42 -7.00 -6.79 -7.32
C ALA A 42 -5.85 -6.94 -6.31
N VAL A 43 -4.88 -6.04 -6.34
CA VAL A 43 -3.78 -6.04 -5.37
C VAL A 43 -4.20 -5.27 -4.14
N TRP A 44 -4.01 -5.86 -2.98
CA TRP A 44 -4.40 -5.33 -1.68
C TRP A 44 -3.16 -5.19 -0.80
N LEU A 45 -2.89 -3.97 -0.36
CA LEU A 45 -1.80 -3.61 0.53
C LEU A 45 -2.38 -3.18 1.87
N VAL A 46 -1.88 -3.76 2.96
CA VAL A 46 -2.14 -3.31 4.33
C VAL A 46 -0.82 -3.09 5.03
N ILE A 47 -0.63 -1.92 5.63
CA ILE A 47 0.56 -1.59 6.42
C ILE A 47 0.09 -1.00 7.75
N ASN A 48 0.46 -1.62 8.87
CA ASN A 48 0.25 -1.06 10.19
C ASN A 48 1.60 -0.98 10.89
N LEU A 49 1.94 0.17 11.47
CA LEU A 49 3.22 0.41 12.13
C LEU A 49 3.01 0.88 13.58
N GLY A 50 1.92 0.40 14.20
CA GLY A 50 1.58 0.63 15.60
C GLY A 50 0.62 1.77 15.88
N SER A 51 0.24 2.59 14.88
CA SER A 51 -0.70 3.71 15.05
C SER A 51 -1.98 3.63 14.23
N GLY A 52 -2.24 2.47 13.60
CA GLY A 52 -3.38 2.25 12.72
C GLY A 52 -2.93 1.73 11.35
N ALA A 53 -3.82 1.00 10.69
CA ALA A 53 -3.54 0.41 9.39
C ALA A 53 -3.81 1.41 8.25
N PHE A 54 -2.84 1.55 7.36
CA PHE A 54 -3.04 2.04 6.01
C PHE A 54 -3.48 0.88 5.11
N GLU A 55 -4.53 1.10 4.32
CA GLU A 55 -5.07 0.11 3.40
C GLU A 55 -5.18 0.71 2.00
N ALA A 56 -4.72 -0.03 0.98
CA ALA A 56 -4.84 0.37 -0.41
C ALA A 56 -5.27 -0.82 -1.29
N LEU A 57 -6.36 -0.65 -2.03
CA LEU A 57 -6.78 -1.54 -3.11
C LEU A 57 -6.38 -0.91 -4.43
N VAL A 58 -5.59 -1.63 -5.20
CA VAL A 58 -5.28 -1.26 -6.57
C VAL A 58 -6.04 -2.19 -7.50
N GLU A 59 -7.04 -1.64 -8.15
CA GLU A 59 -7.79 -2.32 -9.19
C GLU A 59 -7.19 -2.01 -10.56
N PRO A 60 -7.13 -2.99 -11.48
CA PRO A 60 -6.70 -2.72 -12.84
C PRO A 60 -7.76 -1.89 -13.56
N VAL A 61 -7.33 -0.86 -14.31
CA VAL A 61 -8.21 -0.02 -15.13
C VAL A 61 -9.04 -0.86 -16.11
N ASN A 62 -8.40 -1.85 -16.74
CA ASN A 62 -9.03 -2.81 -17.63
C ASN A 62 -8.64 -4.24 -17.24
N GLY A 63 -9.63 -5.14 -17.10
CA GLY A 63 -9.41 -6.57 -16.84
C GLY A 63 -9.21 -6.92 -15.37
N LYS A 64 -8.31 -7.87 -15.09
CA LYS A 64 -7.91 -8.32 -13.75
C LYS A 64 -6.40 -8.58 -13.70
N PHE A 65 -5.77 -8.58 -12.53
CA PHE A 65 -4.34 -8.90 -12.41
C PHE A 65 -4.04 -10.41 -12.39
N ASN A 66 -5.07 -11.25 -12.27
CA ASN A 66 -4.95 -12.71 -12.36
C ASN A 66 -5.17 -13.22 -13.80
N ASP A 67 -4.53 -12.56 -14.78
CA ASP A 67 -4.66 -12.82 -16.22
C ASP A 67 -3.56 -13.72 -16.79
N ASN A 68 -2.75 -14.35 -15.93
CA ASN A 68 -1.58 -15.15 -16.30
C ASN A 68 -0.50 -14.40 -17.10
N THR A 69 -0.45 -13.07 -16.99
CA THR A 69 0.69 -12.25 -17.44
C THR A 69 1.52 -11.77 -16.25
N TRP A 70 2.76 -11.35 -16.50
CA TRP A 70 3.61 -10.77 -15.47
C TRP A 70 3.11 -9.38 -15.09
N HIS A 71 3.13 -9.04 -13.81
CA HIS A 71 2.82 -7.70 -13.29
C HIS A 71 3.88 -7.30 -12.27
N ASP A 72 4.32 -6.05 -12.32
CA ASP A 72 5.30 -5.50 -11.38
C ASP A 72 4.62 -4.66 -10.30
N VAL A 73 4.96 -4.95 -9.05
CA VAL A 73 4.51 -4.20 -7.87
C VAL A 73 5.70 -3.47 -7.27
N LYS A 74 5.54 -2.16 -7.05
CA LYS A 74 6.48 -1.35 -6.29
C LYS A 74 5.73 -0.60 -5.18
N VAL A 75 6.08 -0.88 -3.94
CA VAL A 75 5.59 -0.14 -2.77
C VAL A 75 6.73 0.69 -2.21
N THR A 76 6.50 1.99 -2.04
CA THR A 76 7.46 2.90 -1.41
C THR A 76 6.80 3.63 -0.25
N ARG A 77 7.45 3.66 0.90
CA ARG A 77 7.06 4.48 2.06
C ARG A 77 8.06 5.61 2.19
N ASN A 78 7.59 6.84 2.33
CA ASN A 78 8.43 8.00 2.63
C ASN A 78 8.01 8.63 3.96
N LEU A 79 8.95 8.77 4.88
CA LEU A 79 8.76 9.49 6.14
C LEU A 79 9.12 10.96 5.91
N ARG A 80 8.13 11.86 5.88
CA ARG A 80 8.40 13.31 5.88
C ARG A 80 8.52 13.80 7.33
N GLN A 81 9.70 14.28 7.69
CA GLN A 81 9.93 15.01 8.95
C GLN A 81 9.32 16.42 8.84
N SER A 82 8.02 16.57 9.02
CA SER A 82 7.40 17.89 9.13
C SER A 82 6.47 17.93 10.32
N SER A 83 7.03 18.09 11.53
CA SER A 83 6.38 18.42 12.84
C SER A 83 5.09 17.67 13.26
N ALA A 84 4.59 16.76 12.44
CA ALA A 84 3.48 15.85 12.60
C ALA A 84 3.84 14.60 11.78
N ARG A 85 3.56 13.41 12.32
CA ARG A 85 3.82 12.10 11.68
C ARG A 85 2.98 11.93 10.40
N GLU A 86 3.34 12.60 9.31
CA GLU A 86 2.71 12.37 8.02
C GLU A 86 3.49 11.29 7.27
N GLU A 87 3.13 10.03 7.54
CA GLU A 87 3.66 8.89 6.78
C GLU A 87 2.94 8.80 5.43
N ARG A 88 3.69 8.83 4.33
CA ARG A 88 3.13 8.72 2.98
C ARG A 88 3.52 7.38 2.36
N PHE A 89 2.53 6.54 2.11
CA PHE A 89 2.66 5.27 1.40
C PHE A 89 2.21 5.42 -0.04
N LEU A 90 3.00 4.90 -0.98
CA LEU A 90 2.66 4.84 -2.40
C LEU A 90 2.82 3.40 -2.88
N ALA A 91 1.76 2.85 -3.47
CA ALA A 91 1.80 1.58 -4.20
C ALA A 91 1.62 1.87 -5.69
N LEU A 92 2.55 1.38 -6.49
CA LEU A 92 2.54 1.46 -7.94
C LEU A 92 2.42 0.04 -8.51
N LEU A 93 1.49 -0.14 -9.45
CA LEU A 93 1.39 -1.35 -10.26
C LEU A 93 1.59 -1.02 -11.72
N GLN A 94 2.51 -1.74 -12.35
CA GLN A 94 2.76 -1.65 -13.79
C GLN A 94 2.35 -2.96 -14.46
N LYS A 95 1.49 -2.87 -15.47
CA LYS A 95 1.40 -3.91 -16.49
C LYS A 95 2.65 -3.82 -17.37
N PRO A 96 3.15 -4.91 -17.96
CA PRO A 96 4.31 -4.91 -18.84
C PRO A 96 4.13 -4.08 -20.13
N SER A 97 3.01 -3.35 -20.28
CA SER A 97 2.89 -2.23 -21.20
C SER A 97 2.29 -0.99 -20.51
N LEU A 98 3.16 -0.03 -20.20
CA LEU A 98 2.91 1.41 -20.01
C LEU A 98 1.66 1.81 -19.18
N ALA A 99 1.80 1.91 -17.86
CA ALA A 99 1.16 2.96 -17.05
C ALA A 99 1.69 2.97 -15.61
N LYS A 100 1.84 4.15 -15.02
CA LYS A 100 2.20 4.41 -13.62
C LYS A 100 0.94 4.95 -12.93
N PHE A 101 0.31 4.16 -12.06
CA PHE A 101 -0.85 4.63 -11.28
C PHE A 101 -0.42 4.92 -9.86
N ALA A 102 -0.59 6.18 -9.42
CA ALA A 102 -0.41 6.59 -8.04
C ALA A 102 -1.76 6.51 -7.31
N CYS A 103 -1.82 5.79 -6.19
CA CYS A 103 -2.94 5.91 -5.26
C CYS A 103 -2.81 7.27 -4.53
N ASN A 104 -3.80 8.15 -4.70
CA ASN A 104 -3.91 9.39 -3.94
C ASN A 104 -4.32 9.11 -2.49
N GLU A 105 -3.91 10.04 -1.60
CA GLU A 105 -4.06 10.04 -0.15
C GLU A 105 -5.43 9.56 0.37
N PRO A 106 -5.50 8.88 1.53
CA PRO A 106 -6.76 8.67 2.22
C PRO A 106 -7.31 10.02 2.66
N ARG A 107 -8.61 10.25 2.40
CA ARG A 107 -9.33 11.42 2.91
C ARG A 107 -9.16 11.50 4.43
N PRO A 108 -8.75 12.65 5.00
CA PRO A 108 -8.86 12.85 6.43
C PRO A 108 -10.34 12.72 6.79
N GLN A 109 -10.64 11.86 7.77
CA GLN A 109 -11.97 11.83 8.36
C GLN A 109 -12.15 13.16 9.08
N THR A 110 -12.92 14.06 8.49
CA THR A 110 -13.40 15.26 9.19
C THR A 110 -14.30 14.79 10.31
N GLY A 111 -13.77 14.74 11.53
CA GLY A 111 -14.59 14.64 12.73
C GLY A 111 -15.54 15.83 12.75
N HIS A 112 -16.83 15.57 12.63
CA HIS A 112 -17.85 16.55 12.97
C HIS A 112 -17.69 16.88 14.45
N ALA A 113 -17.19 18.07 14.75
CA ALA A 113 -17.39 18.69 16.05
C ALA A 113 -18.90 18.91 16.20
N HIS A 114 -19.55 18.06 16.98
CA HIS A 114 -20.88 18.36 17.47
C HIS A 114 -20.71 19.36 18.60
N SER A 115 -20.96 20.63 18.31
CA SER A 115 -21.25 21.62 19.35
C SER A 115 -22.63 21.31 19.90
N GLN A 116 -22.71 20.94 21.17
CA GLN A 116 -23.92 21.11 21.97
C GLN A 116 -23.48 21.59 23.36
N ASP A 117 -23.83 22.85 23.61
CA ASP A 117 -24.14 23.56 24.87
C ASP A 117 -23.45 23.12 26.18
#